data_AF-A0A6S6ZHB4-F1
#
_entry.id   AF-A0A6S6ZHB4-F1
#
_cell.length_a   1.000
_cell.length_b   1.000
_cell.length_c   1.000
_cell.angle_alpha   90.00
_cell.angle_beta   90.00
_cell.angle_gamma   90.00
#
_symmetry.space_group_name_H-M   'P 1'
#
loop_
_entity.id
_entity.type
_entity.pdbx_description
1 polymer ?
#
loop_
_entity_poly.entity_id
_entity_poly.type
_entity_poly.pdbx_seq_one_letter_code
_entity_poly.pdbx_strand_id
1 'polypeptide(L)'
;MPTRPNDPGIPTLTQRAEPTFHALSADDAEAPLLTQLADDVEPAFADDAFPLLTEVAHEQEAEAEAEAEAQAAIAALPDPTVLTARLQAEVEQLMRRTLADAIEQIQTRMDAELPGIVARVLKDVRPG
;
A
#
# COMPACT_ATOMS: atom_id res chain seq x y z
N MET A 1 45.62 -16.46 -14.81
CA MET A 1 44.49 -16.01 -13.98
C MET A 1 43.48 -15.35 -14.91
N PRO A 2 42.25 -15.90 -15.07
CA PRO A 2 41.29 -15.39 -16.05
C PRO A 2 40.70 -14.04 -15.57
N THR A 3 40.74 -13.03 -16.43
CA THR A 3 40.08 -11.73 -16.24
C THR A 3 38.58 -11.89 -16.39
N ARG A 4 37.78 -11.57 -15.35
CA ARG A 4 36.31 -11.59 -15.40
C ARG A 4 35.82 -10.46 -16.33
N PRO A 5 35.17 -10.74 -17.47
CA PRO A 5 34.63 -9.73 -18.36
C PRO A 5 33.14 -9.55 -18.09
N ASN A 6 32.79 -8.99 -16.93
CA ASN A 6 31.51 -8.37 -16.57
C ASN A 6 31.43 -8.31 -15.04
N ASP A 7 31.93 -7.22 -14.47
CA ASP A 7 31.52 -6.80 -13.14
C ASP A 7 30.81 -5.45 -13.32
N PRO A 8 29.47 -5.44 -13.46
CA PRO A 8 28.72 -4.20 -13.37
C PRO A 8 28.74 -3.81 -11.90
N GLY A 9 29.80 -3.11 -11.51
CA GLY A 9 30.06 -2.72 -10.12
C GLY A 9 28.82 -2.11 -9.45
N ILE A 10 28.74 -2.30 -8.14
CA ILE A 10 27.61 -1.83 -7.32
C ILE A 10 27.38 -0.34 -7.62
N PRO A 11 26.21 0.06 -8.15
CA PRO A 11 25.97 1.44 -8.53
C PRO A 11 26.03 2.33 -7.30
N THR A 12 26.88 3.36 -7.34
CA THR A 12 26.94 4.38 -6.30
C THR A 12 25.60 5.11 -6.22
N LEU A 13 25.22 5.61 -5.03
CA LEU A 13 23.91 6.19 -4.72
C LEU A 13 23.44 7.31 -5.67
N THR A 14 24.36 7.90 -6.43
CA THR A 14 24.12 8.93 -7.46
C THR A 14 23.75 8.39 -8.85
N GLN A 15 23.86 7.09 -9.11
CA GLN A 15 23.64 6.48 -10.43
C GLN A 15 22.34 5.65 -10.51
N ARG A 16 21.34 5.96 -9.66
CA ARG A 16 19.99 5.45 -9.90
C ARG A 16 19.51 5.99 -11.24
N ALA A 17 19.33 5.09 -12.20
CA ALA A 17 18.72 5.39 -13.49
C ALA A 17 17.46 6.24 -13.29
N GLU A 18 17.38 7.37 -13.98
CA GLU A 18 16.14 8.12 -14.09
C GLU A 18 15.10 7.18 -14.71
N PRO A 19 13.92 7.00 -14.10
CA PRO A 19 12.87 6.23 -14.72
C PRO A 19 12.40 7.01 -15.95
N THR A 20 12.76 6.52 -17.14
CA THR A 20 12.13 6.96 -18.38
C THR A 20 10.66 6.57 -18.31
N PHE A 21 9.82 7.47 -17.82
CA PHE A 21 8.39 7.37 -18.04
C PHE A 21 8.16 7.57 -19.53
N HIS A 22 7.83 6.49 -20.25
CA HIS A 22 7.20 6.63 -21.55
C HIS A 22 5.99 7.55 -21.36
N ALA A 23 6.01 8.70 -22.03
CA ALA A 23 4.82 9.50 -22.24
C ALA A 23 3.82 8.58 -22.92
N LEU A 24 2.78 8.18 -22.19
CA LEU A 24 1.58 7.60 -22.78
C LEU A 24 1.14 8.60 -23.85
N SER A 25 1.23 8.18 -25.11
CA SER A 25 0.64 8.90 -26.23
C SER A 25 -0.74 9.36 -25.81
N ALA A 26 -0.97 10.67 -25.91
CA ALA A 26 -2.29 11.26 -25.75
C ALA A 26 -3.13 10.79 -26.94
N ASP A 27 -3.74 9.61 -26.81
CA ASP A 27 -4.78 9.15 -27.71
C ASP A 27 -5.75 8.26 -26.93
N ASP A 28 -7.02 8.64 -27.02
CA ASP A 28 -8.22 7.89 -26.62
C ASP A 28 -8.40 7.52 -25.15
N ALA A 29 -8.46 8.53 -24.29
CA ALA A 29 -9.45 8.52 -23.22
C ALA A 29 -10.46 9.62 -23.52
N GLU A 30 -11.48 9.27 -24.32
CA GLU A 30 -12.78 9.95 -24.29
C GLU A 30 -13.18 10.12 -22.84
N ALA A 31 -12.99 11.34 -22.32
CA ALA A 31 -13.73 11.76 -21.15
C ALA A 31 -15.20 11.58 -21.50
N PRO A 32 -16.01 10.86 -20.70
CA PRO A 32 -17.43 10.77 -20.97
C PRO A 32 -17.98 12.20 -20.94
N LEU A 33 -18.33 12.73 -22.11
CA LEU A 33 -19.05 13.99 -22.21
C LEU A 33 -20.38 13.76 -21.51
N LEU A 34 -20.54 14.34 -20.33
CA LEU A 34 -21.80 14.42 -19.58
C LEU A 34 -22.82 15.35 -20.30
N THR A 35 -22.86 15.30 -21.63
CA THR A 35 -23.74 16.12 -22.48
C THR A 35 -24.83 15.28 -23.13
N GLN A 36 -24.89 13.97 -22.88
CA GLN A 36 -25.80 13.04 -23.56
C GLN A 36 -26.67 12.24 -22.60
N LEU A 37 -27.37 12.94 -21.70
CA LEU A 37 -28.52 12.37 -20.98
C LEU A 37 -29.74 13.31 -20.93
N ALA A 38 -29.72 14.43 -21.66
CA ALA A 38 -30.78 15.44 -21.59
C ALA A 38 -31.72 15.45 -22.81
N ASP A 39 -31.86 14.33 -23.53
CA ASP A 39 -32.68 14.30 -24.75
C ASP A 39 -33.33 12.92 -24.95
N ASP A 40 -34.16 12.49 -23.98
CA ASP A 40 -35.38 11.70 -24.24
C ASP A 40 -36.10 11.34 -22.92
N VAL A 41 -36.58 12.34 -22.19
CA VAL A 41 -37.73 12.12 -21.29
C VAL A 41 -38.57 13.39 -21.37
N GLU A 42 -39.58 13.37 -22.22
CA GLU A 42 -40.74 14.25 -22.10
C GLU A 42 -41.24 14.18 -20.65
N PRO A 43 -41.15 15.25 -19.84
CA PRO A 43 -41.99 15.36 -18.68
C PRO A 43 -43.32 15.80 -19.25
N ALA A 44 -44.32 14.92 -19.23
CA ALA A 44 -45.68 15.38 -19.10
C ALA A 44 -45.70 16.24 -17.82
N PHE A 45 -45.57 17.57 -17.97
CA PHE A 45 -45.66 18.55 -16.90
C PHE A 45 -47.12 18.58 -16.41
N ALA A 46 -47.51 17.52 -15.72
CA ALA A 46 -48.67 17.49 -14.84
C ALA A 46 -48.19 17.82 -13.44
N ASP A 47 -47.72 19.05 -13.24
CA ASP A 47 -47.90 19.83 -12.02
C ASP A 47 -47.23 21.18 -12.22
N ASP A 48 -48.05 22.17 -12.59
CA ASP A 48 -47.69 23.58 -12.62
C ASP A 48 -47.72 24.13 -11.17
N ALA A 49 -47.01 23.45 -10.27
CA ALA A 49 -46.73 23.90 -8.92
C ALA A 49 -45.27 24.36 -8.90
N PHE A 50 -45.06 25.63 -9.24
CA PHE A 50 -43.77 26.27 -9.01
C PHE A 50 -43.40 26.06 -7.52
N PRO A 51 -42.28 25.38 -7.21
CA PRO A 51 -41.92 25.15 -5.82
C PRO A 51 -41.76 26.51 -5.14
N LEU A 52 -42.37 26.65 -3.98
CA LEU A 52 -42.21 27.88 -3.21
C LEU A 52 -40.73 27.98 -2.85
N LEU A 53 -40.15 29.19 -2.95
CA LEU A 53 -38.72 29.41 -2.61
C LEU A 53 -38.36 28.90 -1.21
N THR A 54 -39.34 28.80 -0.31
CA THR A 54 -39.22 28.21 1.03
C THR A 54 -38.98 26.69 1.02
N GLU A 55 -39.58 25.96 0.10
CA GLU A 55 -39.40 24.50 -0.03
C GLU A 55 -38.00 24.18 -0.59
N VAL A 56 -37.57 24.90 -1.62
CA VAL A 56 -36.21 24.80 -2.18
C VAL A 56 -35.16 25.18 -1.14
N ALA A 57 -35.40 26.23 -0.34
CA ALA A 57 -34.49 26.61 0.74
C ALA A 57 -34.38 25.51 1.82
N HIS A 58 -35.47 24.82 2.15
CA HIS A 58 -35.46 23.76 3.15
C HIS A 58 -34.80 22.48 2.65
N GLU A 59 -34.99 22.11 1.39
CA GLU A 59 -34.27 21.02 0.74
C GLU A 59 -32.76 21.31 0.66
N GLN A 60 -32.39 22.54 0.30
CA GLN A 60 -30.99 22.96 0.25
C GLN A 60 -30.34 23.03 1.64
N GLU A 61 -31.07 23.38 2.69
CA GLU A 61 -30.62 23.29 4.08
C GLU A 61 -30.42 21.83 4.53
N ALA A 62 -31.35 20.93 4.18
CA ALA A 62 -31.23 19.51 4.50
C ALA A 62 -30.07 18.83 3.75
N GLU A 63 -29.83 19.20 2.49
CA GLU A 63 -28.67 18.76 1.73
C GLU A 63 -27.36 19.32 2.31
N ALA A 64 -27.33 20.59 2.72
CA ALA A 64 -26.18 21.19 3.37
C ALA A 64 -25.87 20.57 4.74
N GLU A 65 -26.91 20.21 5.52
CA GLU A 65 -26.75 19.47 6.78
C GLU A 65 -26.22 18.05 6.53
N ALA A 66 -26.74 17.34 5.53
CA ALA A 66 -26.25 16.01 5.16
C ALA A 66 -24.80 16.03 4.65
N GLU A 67 -24.43 17.05 3.87
CA GLU A 67 -23.06 17.28 3.41
C GLU A 67 -22.12 17.64 4.56
N ALA A 68 -22.59 18.46 5.52
CA ALA A 68 -21.83 18.81 6.72
C ALA A 68 -21.62 17.60 7.63
N GLU A 69 -22.63 16.74 7.80
CA GLU A 69 -22.52 15.48 8.53
C GLU A 69 -21.55 14.50 7.83
N ALA A 70 -21.62 14.39 6.51
CA ALA A 70 -20.69 13.57 5.73
C ALA A 70 -19.25 14.07 5.83
N GLN A 71 -19.03 15.40 5.80
CA GLN A 71 -17.70 15.99 5.97
C GLN A 71 -17.19 15.87 7.40
N ALA A 72 -18.06 15.96 8.41
CA ALA A 72 -17.71 15.67 9.80
C ALA A 72 -17.31 14.19 9.98
N ALA A 73 -18.00 13.26 9.30
CA ALA A 73 -17.65 11.84 9.31
C ALA A 73 -16.31 11.55 8.62
N ILE A 74 -16.00 12.24 7.52
CA ILE A 74 -14.69 12.14 6.84
C ILE A 74 -13.58 12.71 7.71
N ALA A 75 -13.82 13.83 8.41
CA ALA A 75 -12.86 14.41 9.35
C ALA A 75 -12.61 13.54 10.59
N ALA A 76 -13.53 12.64 10.93
CA ALA A 76 -13.39 11.70 12.04
C ALA A 76 -12.57 10.45 11.69
N LEU A 77 -12.24 10.23 10.41
CA LEU A 77 -11.38 9.12 9.99
C LEU A 77 -9.93 9.38 10.42
N PRO A 78 -9.21 8.36 10.93
CA PRO A 78 -7.80 8.49 11.26
C PRO A 78 -6.98 8.80 10.01
N ASP A 79 -6.01 9.71 10.16
CA ASP A 79 -5.14 10.14 9.07
C ASP A 79 -4.44 8.92 8.43
N PRO A 80 -4.53 8.73 7.10
CA PRO A 80 -3.90 7.63 6.40
C PRO A 80 -2.38 7.55 6.65
N THR A 81 -1.71 8.67 6.91
CA THR A 81 -0.28 8.71 7.26
C THR A 81 0.03 8.08 8.61
N VAL A 82 -0.89 8.22 9.58
CA VAL A 82 -0.77 7.58 10.89
C VAL A 82 -0.99 6.08 10.77
N LEU A 83 -1.94 5.65 9.94
CA LEU A 83 -2.19 4.24 9.66
C LEU A 83 -0.98 3.58 8.98
N THR A 84 -0.37 4.22 7.99
CA THR A 84 0.82 3.68 7.31
C THR A 84 2.03 3.65 8.24
N ALA A 85 2.24 4.67 9.07
CA ALA A 85 3.28 4.68 10.09
C ALA A 85 3.08 3.55 11.12
N ARG A 86 1.83 3.31 11.54
CA ARG A 86 1.50 2.22 12.47
C ARG A 86 1.77 0.85 11.84
N LEU A 87 1.35 0.65 10.59
CA LEU A 87 1.61 -0.58 9.86
C LEU A 87 3.11 -0.83 9.69
N GLN A 88 3.89 0.22 9.36
CA GLN A 88 5.34 0.13 9.27
C GLN A 88 5.96 -0.29 10.60
N ALA A 89 5.51 0.29 11.71
CA ALA A 89 5.97 -0.09 13.04
C ALA A 89 5.66 -1.56 13.38
N GLU A 90 4.48 -2.06 13.00
CA GLU A 90 4.11 -3.46 13.21
C GLU A 90 4.95 -4.41 12.34
N VAL A 91 5.23 -4.05 11.09
CA VAL A 91 6.11 -4.83 10.22
C VAL A 91 7.52 -4.92 10.81
N GLU A 92 8.10 -3.80 11.25
CA GLU A 92 9.42 -3.79 11.86
C GLU A 92 9.46 -4.62 13.16
N GLN A 93 8.44 -4.51 14.00
CA GLN A 93 8.35 -5.29 15.23
C GLN A 93 8.24 -6.78 14.94
N LEU A 94 7.42 -7.17 13.96
CA LEU A 94 7.30 -8.55 13.52
C LEU A 94 8.63 -9.07 13.00
N MET A 95 9.35 -8.30 12.17
CA MET A 95 10.67 -8.67 11.66
C MET A 95 11.71 -8.87 12.77
N ARG A 96 11.74 -7.98 13.77
CA ARG A 96 12.68 -8.11 14.91
C ARG A 96 12.39 -9.37 15.72
N ARG A 97 11.11 -9.68 15.92
CA ARG A 97 10.68 -10.87 16.65
C ARG A 97 11.03 -12.15 15.89
N THR A 98 10.67 -12.23 14.61
CA THR A 98 10.94 -13.42 13.79
C THR A 98 12.44 -13.66 13.63
N LEU A 99 13.25 -12.60 13.56
CA LEU A 99 14.71 -12.73 13.56
C LEU A 99 15.23 -13.34 14.87
N ALA A 100 14.74 -12.85 16.02
CA ALA A 100 15.14 -13.38 17.32
C ALA A 100 14.76 -14.87 17.46
N ASP A 101 13.54 -15.22 17.09
CA ASP A 101 13.05 -16.60 17.12
C ASP A 101 13.88 -17.52 16.20
N ALA A 102 14.23 -17.05 15.00
CA ALA A 102 15.06 -17.80 14.06
C ALA A 102 16.49 -18.02 14.58
N ILE A 103 17.09 -17.01 15.24
CA ILE A 103 18.41 -17.13 15.85
C ILE A 103 18.38 -18.17 16.97
N GLU A 104 17.38 -18.14 17.85
CA GLU A 104 17.22 -19.10 18.93
C GLU A 104 17.05 -20.54 18.40
N GLN A 105 16.28 -20.70 17.32
CA GLN A 105 16.12 -22.00 16.65
C GLN A 105 17.45 -22.52 16.10
N ILE A 106 18.24 -21.66 15.45
CA ILE A 106 19.57 -22.04 14.92
C ILE A 106 20.50 -22.43 16.06
N GLN A 107 20.55 -21.65 17.15
CA GLN A 107 21.38 -21.93 18.32
C GLN A 107 21.02 -23.28 18.94
N THR A 108 19.72 -23.52 19.16
CA THR A 108 19.21 -24.79 19.70
C THR A 108 19.63 -25.98 18.83
N ARG A 109 19.53 -25.83 17.51
CA ARG A 109 19.94 -26.87 16.57
C ARG A 109 21.45 -27.10 16.62
N MET A 110 22.25 -26.03 16.64
CA MET A 110 23.71 -26.14 16.74
C MET A 110 24.10 -26.89 18.01
N ASP A 111 23.52 -26.53 19.17
CA ASP A 111 23.80 -27.16 20.45
C ASP A 111 23.43 -28.65 20.47
N ALA A 112 22.34 -29.03 19.81
CA ALA A 112 21.95 -30.44 19.65
C ALA A 112 22.92 -31.23 18.75
N GLU A 113 23.56 -30.58 17.77
CA GLU A 113 24.51 -31.22 16.85
C GLU A 113 25.93 -31.31 17.45
N LEU A 114 26.31 -30.42 18.39
CA LEU A 114 27.65 -30.38 19.00
C LEU A 114 28.12 -31.74 19.57
N PRO A 115 27.32 -32.50 20.35
CA PRO A 115 27.75 -33.79 20.88
C PRO A 115 28.10 -34.80 19.78
N GLY A 116 27.34 -34.81 18.68
CA GLY A 116 27.58 -35.69 17.54
C GLY A 116 28.87 -35.34 16.80
N ILE A 117 29.14 -34.03 16.64
CA ILE A 117 30.39 -33.54 16.06
C ILE A 117 31.58 -33.92 16.95
N VAL A 118 31.49 -33.70 18.27
CA VAL A 118 32.55 -34.04 19.23
C VAL A 118 32.84 -35.54 19.20
N ALA A 119 31.81 -36.40 19.21
CA ALA A 119 31.99 -37.85 19.13
C ALA A 119 32.72 -38.28 17.84
N ARG A 120 32.40 -37.65 16.71
CA ARG A 120 33.07 -37.91 15.43
C ARG A 120 34.54 -37.48 15.48
N VAL A 121 34.81 -36.26 15.95
CA VAL A 121 36.19 -35.74 16.07
C VAL A 121 37.03 -36.60 17.03
N LEU A 122 36.48 -36.99 18.18
CA LEU A 122 37.20 -37.87 19.12
C LEU A 122 37.50 -39.25 18.54
N LYS A 123 36.59 -39.81 17.73
CA LYS A 123 36.83 -41.06 17.00
C LYS A 123 37.97 -40.92 15.99
N ASP A 124 38.03 -39.80 15.28
CA ASP A 124 39.05 -39.54 14.27
C ASP A 124 40.43 -39.23 14.89
N VAL A 125 40.46 -38.64 16.10
CA VAL A 125 41.69 -38.27 16.81
C VAL A 125 42.26 -39.41 17.64
N ARG A 126 41.44 -40.35 18.17
CA ARG A 126 41.93 -41.47 18.97
C ARG A 126 42.72 -42.43 18.06
N PRO A 127 44.06 -42.44 18.13
CA PRO A 127 44.85 -43.38 17.35
C PRO A 127 44.58 -44.77 17.94
N GLY A 128 44.31 -45.74 17.06
CA GLY A 128 44.53 -47.14 17.41
C GLY A 128 46.01 -47.40 17.63
#